data_AF-A0A959AH24-F1
#
_entry.id   AF-A0A959AH24-F1
#
_cell.length_a   1.000
_cell.length_b   1.000
_cell.length_c   1.000
_cell.angle_alpha   90.00
_cell.angle_beta   90.00
_cell.angle_gamma   90.00
#
_symmetry.space_group_name_H-M   'P 1'
#
loop_
_entity.id
_entity.type
_entity.pdbx_description
1 polymer ?
#
loop_
_entity_poly.entity_id
_entity_poly.type
_entity_poly.pdbx_seq_one_letter_code
_entity_poly.pdbx_strand_id
1 'polypeptide(L)'
;YDLEGRLEEIRNYNKNTFTHGWAFEYGPDGLKTKAWAFNAAEKVPANTYEYDEDGRLITETSYVWLNGKTIVRLPDDAPAVLRYEYDARGRLIRTEKNDAHTSRVQEYTYYEN
;
A
#
# COMPACT_ATOMS: atom_id res chain seq x y z
N TYR A 1 -3.86 -5.19 16.44
CA TYR A 1 -5.02 -5.58 15.64
C TYR A 1 -6.20 -4.89 16.28
N ASP A 2 -7.13 -4.34 15.49
CA ASP A 2 -8.31 -3.67 16.04
C ASP A 2 -9.31 -4.67 16.67
N LEU A 3 -10.42 -4.16 17.18
CA LEU A 3 -11.46 -4.96 17.85
C LEU A 3 -12.13 -5.99 16.92
N GLU A 4 -11.99 -5.83 15.61
CA GLU A 4 -12.51 -6.74 14.57
C GLU A 4 -11.42 -7.72 14.07
N GLY A 5 -10.22 -7.67 14.66
CA GLY A 5 -9.10 -8.53 14.29
C GLY A 5 -8.36 -8.07 13.03
N ARG A 6 -8.57 -6.84 12.56
CA ARG A 6 -7.86 -6.28 11.39
C ARG A 6 -6.50 -5.71 11.81
N LEU A 7 -5.52 -5.77 10.91
CA LEU A 7 -4.17 -5.33 11.21
C LEU A 7 -4.10 -3.80 11.28
N GLU A 8 -4.09 -3.24 12.49
CA GLU A 8 -4.03 -1.77 12.66
C GLU A 8 -2.60 -1.22 12.58
N GLU A 9 -1.59 -2.03 12.88
CA GLU A 9 -0.22 -1.55 13.03
C GLU A 9 0.83 -2.64 12.76
N ILE A 10 1.90 -2.27 12.07
CA ILE A 10 3.13 -3.05 11.89
C ILE A 10 4.29 -2.23 12.45
N ARG A 11 5.16 -2.86 13.26
CA ARG A 11 6.42 -2.25 13.71
C ARG A 11 7.61 -3.05 13.20
N ASN A 12 8.58 -2.33 12.62
CA ASN A 12 9.81 -2.89 12.12
C ASN A 12 10.96 -2.58 13.08
N TYR A 13 11.83 -3.57 13.28
CA TYR A 13 12.98 -3.48 14.17
C TYR A 13 14.23 -3.96 13.44
N ASN A 14 15.35 -3.29 13.67
CA ASN A 14 16.68 -3.76 13.27
C ASN A 14 17.50 -4.01 14.54
N LYS A 15 17.92 -5.26 14.77
CA LYS A 15 18.63 -5.69 16.00
C LYS A 15 17.93 -5.17 17.28
N ASN A 16 16.63 -5.44 17.39
CA ASN A 16 15.74 -4.99 18.48
C ASN A 16 15.57 -3.46 18.63
N THR A 17 16.15 -2.66 17.74
CA THR A 17 15.92 -1.21 17.72
C THR A 17 14.78 -0.89 16.78
N PHE A 18 13.74 -0.23 17.29
CA PHE A 18 12.62 0.24 16.46
C PHE A 18 13.15 1.16 15.34
N THR A 19 12.69 0.92 14.12
CA THR A 19 13.07 1.72 12.96
C THR A 19 11.92 2.58 12.46
N HIS A 20 10.85 1.92 12.03
CA HIS A 20 9.65 2.54 11.49
C HIS A 20 8.47 1.58 11.62
N GLY A 21 7.27 2.09 11.39
CA GLY A 21 6.05 1.30 11.35
C GLY A 21 5.06 1.82 10.33
N TRP A 22 3.99 1.04 10.20
CA TRP A 22 2.80 1.35 9.41
C TRP A 22 1.61 1.28 10.33
N ALA A 23 0.69 2.24 10.23
CA ALA A 23 -0.63 2.16 10.83
C ALA A 23 -1.68 2.18 9.72
N PHE A 24 -2.82 1.53 9.92
CA PHE A 24 -3.86 1.36 8.91
C PHE A 24 -5.22 1.82 9.44
N GLU A 25 -6.00 2.45 8.57
CA GLU A 25 -7.41 2.74 8.80
C GLU A 25 -8.26 1.96 7.80
N TYR A 26 -9.46 1.59 8.25
CA TYR A 26 -10.40 0.77 7.51
C TYR A 26 -11.74 1.49 7.41
N GLY A 27 -12.41 1.31 6.28
CA GLY A 27 -13.79 1.73 6.06
C GLY A 27 -14.78 0.83 6.81
N PRO A 28 -16.07 1.20 6.83
CA PRO A 28 -17.13 0.38 7.42
C PRO A 28 -17.34 -0.95 6.68
N ASP A 29 -16.88 -1.05 5.43
CA ASP A 29 -16.82 -2.26 4.60
C ASP A 29 -15.64 -3.19 4.98
N GLY A 30 -14.77 -2.76 5.90
CA GLY A 30 -13.57 -3.49 6.30
C GLY A 30 -12.41 -3.39 5.30
N LEU A 31 -12.55 -2.58 4.24
CA LEU A 31 -11.48 -2.31 3.29
C LEU A 31 -10.54 -1.25 3.84
N LYS A 32 -9.24 -1.40 3.59
CA LYS A 32 -8.24 -0.44 4.05
C LYS A 32 -8.42 0.85 3.26
N THR A 33 -8.59 1.99 3.92
CA THR A 33 -8.77 3.27 3.22
C THR A 33 -7.49 4.08 3.16
N LYS A 34 -6.69 4.00 4.24
CA LYS A 34 -5.49 4.80 4.41
C LYS A 34 -4.41 4.05 5.20
N ALA A 35 -3.16 4.43 4.96
CA ALA A 35 -2.04 4.04 5.79
C ALA A 35 -1.21 5.26 6.21
N TRP A 36 -0.59 5.16 7.38
CA TRP A 36 0.38 6.12 7.89
C TRP A 36 1.71 5.45 8.10
N ALA A 37 2.77 6.10 7.65
CA ALA A 37 4.13 5.75 8.02
C ALA A 37 4.49 6.49 9.30
N PHE A 38 5.19 5.83 10.21
CA PHE A 38 5.71 6.49 11.40
C PHE A 38 7.10 6.00 11.77
N ASN A 39 7.86 6.86 12.42
CA ASN A 39 9.11 6.51 13.10
C ASN A 39 9.07 7.10 14.51
N ALA A 40 10.22 7.19 15.18
CA ALA A 40 10.27 7.73 16.55
C ALA A 40 9.99 9.25 16.64
N ALA A 41 10.07 9.97 15.52
CA ALA A 41 9.97 11.43 15.47
C ALA A 41 8.63 11.93 14.90
N GLU A 42 8.06 11.21 13.93
CA GLU A 42 6.88 11.68 13.19
C GLU A 42 5.97 10.52 12.75
N LYS A 43 4.71 10.87 12.48
CA LYS A 43 3.70 10.03 11.83
C LYS A 43 3.06 10.84 10.71
N VAL A 44 3.06 10.31 9.50
CA VAL A 44 2.61 11.03 8.28
C VAL A 44 1.70 10.16 7.43
N PRO A 45 0.77 10.75 6.65
CA PRO A 45 0.02 10.02 5.63
C PRO A 45 0.98 9.35 4.66
N ALA A 46 0.74 8.09 4.34
CA ALA A 46 1.62 7.31 3.51
C ALA A 46 0.93 6.74 2.28
N ASN A 47 -0.22 6.07 2.45
CA ASN A 47 -0.89 5.42 1.33
C ASN A 47 -2.41 5.66 1.35
N THR A 48 -3.01 5.69 0.17
CA THR A 48 -4.47 5.62 -0.04
C THR A 48 -4.80 4.47 -0.99
N TYR A 49 -6.01 3.94 -0.86
CA TYR A 49 -6.44 2.71 -1.54
C TYR A 49 -7.82 2.92 -2.18
N GLU A 50 -7.99 2.42 -3.39
CA GLU A 50 -9.25 2.44 -4.14
C GLU A 50 -9.62 1.02 -4.58
N TYR A 51 -10.90 0.71 -4.57
CA TYR A 51 -11.42 -0.64 -4.83
C TYR A 51 -12.52 -0.62 -5.91
N ASP A 52 -12.66 -1.73 -6.62
CA ASP A 52 -13.83 -1.99 -7.47
C ASP A 52 -15.09 -2.31 -6.64
N GLU A 53 -16.23 -2.47 -7.31
CA GLU A 53 -17.52 -2.78 -6.68
C GLU A 53 -17.54 -4.13 -5.95
N ASP A 54 -16.64 -5.04 -6.29
CA ASP A 54 -16.47 -6.35 -5.65
C ASP A 54 -15.46 -6.31 -4.49
N GLY A 55 -14.91 -5.13 -4.17
CA GLY A 55 -13.94 -4.93 -3.09
C GLY A 55 -12.51 -5.35 -3.43
N ARG A 56 -12.15 -5.46 -4.71
CA ARG A 56 -10.77 -5.73 -5.15
C ARG A 56 -10.01 -4.42 -5.31
N LEU A 57 -8.77 -4.40 -4.83
CA LEU A 57 -7.91 -3.21 -4.88
C LEU A 57 -7.56 -2.88 -6.33
N ILE A 58 -7.95 -1.71 -6.84
CA ILE A 58 -7.64 -1.27 -8.21
C ILE A 58 -6.52 -0.22 -8.26
N THR A 59 -6.37 0.57 -7.19
CA THR A 59 -5.31 1.58 -7.09
C THR A 59 -4.75 1.65 -5.67
N GLU A 60 -3.43 1.65 -5.56
CA GLU A 60 -2.69 2.08 -4.37
C GLU A 60 -1.83 3.29 -4.73
N THR A 61 -2.01 4.40 -4.00
CA THR A 61 -1.20 5.61 -4.14
C THR A 61 -0.34 5.79 -2.91
N SER A 62 0.98 5.88 -3.08
CA SER A 62 1.97 6.10 -2.03
C SER A 62 2.57 7.49 -2.13
N TYR A 63 2.67 8.18 -1.00
CA TYR A 63 3.25 9.52 -0.83
C TYR A 63 4.61 9.49 -0.14
N VAL A 64 4.98 8.35 0.44
CA VAL A 64 6.25 8.16 1.13
C VAL A 64 6.82 6.79 0.83
N TRP A 65 8.13 6.64 1.01
CA TRP A 65 8.77 5.35 1.15
C TRP A 65 9.68 5.33 2.37
N LEU A 66 9.91 4.13 2.90
CA LEU A 66 10.66 3.93 4.13
C LEU A 66 12.07 3.44 3.83
N ASN A 67 13.08 4.17 4.33
CA ASN A 67 14.49 3.81 4.23
C ASN A 67 15.10 3.66 5.62
N GLY A 68 14.90 2.49 6.23
CA GLY A 68 15.29 2.28 7.63
C GLY A 68 14.52 3.23 8.56
N LYS A 69 15.21 4.11 9.28
CA LYS A 69 14.56 5.05 10.22
C LYS A 69 13.96 6.28 9.53
N THR A 70 14.26 6.47 8.26
CA THR A 70 13.90 7.68 7.53
C THR A 70 12.61 7.48 6.75
N ILE A 71 11.69 8.42 6.91
CA ILE A 71 10.52 8.56 6.04
C ILE A 71 10.90 9.53 4.93
N VAL A 72 10.90 9.05 3.69
CA VAL A 72 11.20 9.87 2.52
C VAL A 72 9.89 10.22 1.84
N ARG A 73 9.57 11.51 1.77
CA ARG A 73 8.38 12.03 1.09
C ARG A 73 8.63 12.07 -0.42
N LEU A 74 7.64 11.64 -1.19
CA LEU A 74 7.57 11.82 -2.63
C LEU A 74 7.00 13.21 -2.93
N PRO A 75 7.27 13.80 -4.11
CA PRO A 75 6.62 15.03 -4.54
C PRO A 75 5.10 14.87 -4.61
N ASP A 76 4.35 15.86 -4.14
CA ASP A 76 2.89 15.81 -4.10
C ASP A 76 2.26 15.67 -5.49
N ASP A 77 2.92 16.20 -6.52
CA ASP A 77 2.52 16.13 -7.93
C ASP A 77 3.02 14.87 -8.66
N ALA A 78 3.81 14.03 -7.97
CA ALA A 78 4.35 12.78 -8.52
C ALA A 78 4.38 11.65 -7.46
N PRO A 79 3.23 11.29 -6.85
CA PRO A 79 3.17 10.13 -5.97
C PRO A 79 3.43 8.84 -6.75
N ALA A 80 3.84 7.80 -6.04
CA ALA A 80 3.96 6.47 -6.65
C ALA A 80 2.58 5.82 -6.71
N VAL A 81 2.13 5.44 -7.89
CA VAL A 81 0.82 4.83 -8.14
C VAL A 81 1.00 3.41 -8.64
N LEU A 82 0.35 2.45 -8.00
CA LEU A 82 0.27 1.06 -8.42
C LEU A 82 -1.18 0.73 -8.77
N ARG A 83 -1.41 0.35 -10.03
CA ARG A 83 -2.72 -0.07 -10.54
C ARG A 83 -2.79 -1.57 -10.73
N TYR A 84 -3.99 -2.13 -10.56
CA TYR A 84 -4.27 -3.55 -10.66
C TYR A 84 -5.45 -3.77 -11.60
N GLU A 85 -5.36 -4.81 -12.43
CA GLU A 85 -6.46 -5.24 -13.28
C GLU A 85 -6.72 -6.73 -13.06
N TYR A 86 -8.01 -7.09 -13.08
CA TYR A 86 -8.47 -8.44 -12.81
C TYR A 86 -9.27 -8.98 -13.99
N ASP A 87 -9.22 -10.29 -14.20
CA ASP A 87 -10.14 -10.96 -15.12
C ASP A 87 -11.53 -11.14 -14.50
N ALA A 88 -12.49 -11.62 -15.32
CA ALA A 88 -13.86 -11.87 -14.89
C ALA A 88 -14.00 -12.95 -13.78
N ARG A 89 -12.92 -13.68 -13.46
CA ARG A 89 -12.88 -14.66 -12.36
C ARG A 89 -12.21 -14.06 -11.10
N GLY A 90 -11.83 -12.78 -11.13
CA GLY A 90 -11.17 -12.08 -10.04
C GLY A 90 -9.68 -12.39 -9.92
N ARG A 91 -9.03 -12.93 -10.95
CA ARG A 91 -7.58 -13.19 -10.95
C ARG A 91 -6.82 -11.96 -11.44
N LEU A 92 -5.73 -11.60 -10.77
CA LEU A 92 -4.89 -10.46 -11.13
C LEU A 92 -4.19 -10.71 -12.47
N ILE A 93 -4.50 -9.94 -13.52
CA ILE A 93 -3.91 -10.11 -14.85
C ILE A 93 -2.89 -9.05 -15.21
N ARG A 94 -2.91 -7.88 -14.54
CA ARG A 94 -1.95 -6.81 -14.79
C ARG A 94 -1.67 -6.00 -13.54
N THR A 95 -0.42 -5.59 -13.38
CA THR A 95 -0.03 -4.51 -12.48
C THR A 95 0.75 -3.45 -13.23
N GLU A 96 0.51 -2.19 -12.90
CA GLU A 96 1.22 -1.05 -13.46
C GLU A 96 1.71 -0.14 -12.35
N LYS A 97 3.03 -0.09 -12.14
CA LYS A 97 3.68 0.82 -11.21
C LYS A 97 4.18 2.04 -11.97
N ASN A 98 3.75 3.22 -11.57
CA ASN A 98 4.30 4.50 -12.01
C ASN A 98 4.81 5.26 -10.79
N ASP A 99 6.09 5.56 -10.77
CA ASP A 99 6.70 6.50 -9.82
C ASP A 99 7.56 7.52 -10.57
N ALA A 100 8.10 8.51 -9.86
CA ALA A 100 8.89 9.58 -10.47
C ALA A 100 10.11 9.09 -11.28
N HIS A 101 10.57 7.86 -11.06
CA HIS A 101 11.78 7.32 -11.68
C HIS A 101 11.52 6.17 -12.64
N THR A 102 10.39 5.48 -12.54
CA THR A 102 10.12 4.26 -13.29
C THR A 102 8.64 4.05 -13.57
N SER A 103 8.35 3.65 -14.79
CA SER A 103 7.09 2.99 -15.16
C SER A 103 7.38 1.51 -15.41
N ARG A 104 6.64 0.62 -14.75
CA ARG A 104 6.77 -0.84 -14.90
C ARG A 104 5.40 -1.48 -15.02
N VAL A 105 5.20 -2.23 -16.10
CA VAL A 105 4.02 -3.07 -16.31
C VAL A 105 4.41 -4.53 -16.12
N GLN A 106 3.57 -5.31 -15.44
CA GLN A 106 3.69 -6.76 -15.34
C GLN A 106 2.34 -7.38 -15.67
N GLU A 107 2.34 -8.38 -16.54
CA GLU A 107 1.14 -9.11 -16.96
C GLU A 107 1.23 -10.57 -16.53
N TYR A 108 0.09 -11.16 -16.21
CA TYR A 108 -0.03 -12.51 -15.66
C TYR A 108 -0.96 -13.35 -16.51
N THR A 109 -0.49 -14.55 -16.86
CA THR A 109 -1.27 -15.55 -17.59
C THR A 109 -1.43 -16.78 -16.73
N TYR A 110 -2.67 -17.26 -16.60
CA TYR A 110 -3.02 -18.44 -15.82
C TYR A 110 -3.38 -19.59 -16.75
N TYR A 111 -2.79 -20.76 -16.49
CA TYR A 111 -3.14 -22.01 -17.16
C TYR A 111 -4.06 -22.82 -16.25
N GLU A 112 -5.18 -23.28 -16.79
CA GLU A 112 -6.04 -24.24 -16.10
C GLU A 112 -5.33 -25.61 -16.12
N ASN A 113 -5.34 -26.30 -14.99
CA ASN A 113 -4.84 -27.68 -14.88
C ASN A 113 -5.95 -28.69 -15.19
#